data_AF-A0A7R9ZGD2-F1
#
_entry.id   AF-A0A7R9ZGD2-F1
#
_cell.length_a   1.000
_cell.length_b   1.000
_cell.length_c   1.000
_cell.angle_alpha   90.00
_cell.angle_beta   90.00
_cell.angle_gamma   90.00
#
_symmetry.space_group_name_H-M   'P 1'
#
loop_
_entity.id
_entity.type
_entity.pdbx_description
1 polymer ?
#
loop_
_entity_poly.entity_id
_entity_poly.type
_entity_poly.pdbx_seq_one_letter_code
_entity_poly.pdbx_strand_id
1 'polypeptide(L)'
;SEEAGLTFASLAEDALADEKGCIHSSIFPHLHALPPVPVVAVAVGIILHAPFSFLYHWHYACKLAPGYARIDHWSRRLDHSFIHVISACMSYGTSGSWDYFLANLMFNADCIYRQFKPRVRPRMNKIRILISIIAYTIPILRRGETVLFCELWAIFALCGWLFAKYPIGGYSHSAFHAVIALAPPLLMQAACHLLASKEQIQVAARCAVLAGK
;
A
#
# COMPACT_ATOMS: atom_id res chain seq x y z
N SER A 1 -43.57 36.02 17.00
CA SER A 1 -43.24 34.63 17.36
C SER A 1 -42.61 33.85 16.20
N GLU A 2 -42.07 34.52 15.16
CA GLU A 2 -41.43 33.86 14.02
C GLU A 2 -39.96 33.46 14.23
N GLU A 3 -39.26 34.05 15.22
CA GLU A 3 -37.84 33.74 15.48
C GLU A 3 -37.58 32.32 16.02
N ALA A 4 -38.57 31.66 16.64
CA ALA A 4 -38.41 30.31 17.18
C ALA A 4 -38.51 29.20 16.11
N GLY A 5 -39.04 29.51 14.91
CA GLY A 5 -39.17 28.54 13.82
C GLY A 5 -37.90 28.39 12.97
N LEU A 6 -37.10 29.44 12.86
CA LEU A 6 -35.87 29.47 12.06
C LEU A 6 -34.73 28.64 12.68
N THR A 7 -34.70 28.51 14.01
CA THR A 7 -33.68 27.71 14.71
C THR A 7 -33.89 26.22 14.56
N PHE A 8 -35.13 25.73 14.49
CA PHE A 8 -35.40 24.29 14.38
C PHE A 8 -35.11 23.73 12.98
N ALA A 9 -35.40 24.49 11.92
CA ALA A 9 -35.08 24.11 10.55
C ALA A 9 -33.56 24.06 10.31
N SER A 10 -32.82 25.04 10.84
CA SER A 10 -31.34 25.05 10.79
C SER A 10 -30.72 23.86 11.51
N LEU A 11 -31.25 23.47 12.68
CA LEU A 11 -30.75 22.31 13.42
C LEU A 11 -31.05 20.98 12.72
N ALA A 12 -32.20 20.87 12.04
CA ALA A 12 -32.57 19.69 11.28
C ALA A 12 -31.75 19.54 9.99
N GLU A 13 -31.48 20.65 9.29
CA GLU A 13 -30.58 20.66 8.12
C GLU A 13 -29.13 20.35 8.51
N ASP A 14 -28.65 20.88 9.65
CA ASP A 14 -27.34 20.54 10.18
C ASP A 14 -27.25 19.05 10.55
N ALA A 15 -28.30 18.48 11.18
CA ALA A 15 -28.35 17.06 11.52
C ALA A 15 -28.38 16.13 10.30
N LEU A 16 -29.15 16.48 9.25
CA LEU A 16 -29.17 15.72 7.99
C LEU A 16 -27.89 15.91 7.15
N ALA A 17 -27.25 17.07 7.25
CA ALA A 17 -25.92 17.29 6.69
C ALA A 17 -24.84 16.50 7.46
N ASP A 18 -25.03 16.24 8.76
CA ASP A 18 -24.09 15.52 9.64
C ASP A 18 -23.97 14.03 9.30
N GLU A 19 -24.98 13.42 8.66
CA GLU A 19 -24.95 12.01 8.25
C GLU A 19 -24.18 11.76 6.94
N LYS A 20 -23.80 12.81 6.18
CA LYS A 20 -23.12 12.61 4.89
C LYS A 20 -21.74 11.98 5.10
N GLY A 21 -21.63 10.71 4.71
CA GLY A 21 -20.38 9.93 4.75
C GLY A 21 -20.28 8.94 5.91
N CYS A 22 -21.27 8.92 6.82
CA CYS A 22 -21.37 7.89 7.83
C CYS A 22 -21.85 6.57 7.23
N ILE A 23 -21.27 5.47 7.70
CA ILE A 23 -21.63 4.11 7.29
C ILE A 23 -22.28 3.41 8.48
N HIS A 24 -23.51 2.96 8.28
CA HIS A 24 -24.22 2.09 9.20
C HIS A 24 -24.26 0.68 8.60
N SER A 25 -23.43 -0.22 9.12
CA SER A 25 -23.33 -1.60 8.64
C SER A 25 -23.40 -2.58 9.81
N SER A 26 -24.31 -3.55 9.71
CA SER A 26 -24.38 -4.66 10.65
C SER A 26 -23.22 -5.66 10.49
N ILE A 27 -22.63 -5.71 9.29
CA ILE A 27 -21.50 -6.61 8.97
C ILE A 27 -20.18 -5.99 9.48
N PHE A 28 -20.07 -4.66 9.42
CA PHE A 28 -18.88 -3.92 9.85
C PHE A 28 -19.25 -2.84 10.87
N PRO A 29 -19.60 -3.22 12.12
CA PRO A 29 -20.12 -2.28 13.12
C PRO A 29 -19.13 -1.18 13.53
N HIS A 30 -17.83 -1.38 13.26
CA HIS A 30 -16.76 -0.42 13.58
C HIS A 30 -16.30 0.40 12.36
N LEU A 31 -16.89 0.18 11.18
CA LEU A 31 -16.58 0.96 9.98
C LEU A 31 -17.53 2.17 9.91
N HIS A 32 -17.21 3.22 10.67
CA HIS A 32 -18.06 4.41 10.77
C HIS A 32 -18.01 5.31 9.53
N ALA A 33 -16.94 5.24 8.74
CA ALA A 33 -16.79 5.91 7.46
C ALA A 33 -15.77 5.16 6.60
N LEU A 34 -15.69 5.47 5.30
CA LEU A 34 -14.63 4.92 4.45
C LEU A 34 -13.25 5.35 4.92
N PRO A 35 -12.21 4.51 4.80
CA PRO A 35 -10.84 4.92 5.07
C PRO A 35 -10.36 5.97 4.05
N PRO A 36 -9.34 6.79 4.39
CA PRO A 36 -8.75 7.75 3.46
C PRO A 36 -8.25 7.08 2.17
N VAL A 37 -8.43 7.76 1.03
CA VAL A 37 -8.02 7.22 -0.28
C VAL A 37 -6.54 6.81 -0.32
N PRO A 38 -5.57 7.55 0.28
CA PRO A 38 -4.18 7.10 0.34
C PRO A 38 -4.00 5.76 1.08
N VAL A 39 -4.76 5.52 2.16
CA VAL A 39 -4.74 4.25 2.92
C VAL A 39 -5.31 3.12 2.05
N VAL A 40 -6.43 3.38 1.36
CA VAL A 40 -7.03 2.43 0.40
C VAL A 40 -6.05 2.05 -0.69
N ALA A 41 -5.31 3.01 -1.24
CA ALA A 41 -4.33 2.73 -2.29
C ALA A 41 -3.24 1.75 -1.80
N VAL A 42 -2.69 1.95 -0.59
CA VAL A 42 -1.74 1.01 0.02
C VAL A 42 -2.36 -0.38 0.15
N ALA A 43 -3.57 -0.48 0.70
CA ALA A 43 -4.29 -1.74 0.88
C ALA A 43 -4.53 -2.47 -0.44
N VAL A 44 -5.03 -1.76 -1.47
CA VAL A 44 -5.27 -2.30 -2.81
C VAL A 44 -3.98 -2.84 -3.42
N GLY A 45 -2.87 -2.10 -3.32
CA GLY A 45 -1.58 -2.57 -3.84
C GLY A 45 -1.15 -3.90 -3.22
N ILE A 46 -1.33 -4.07 -1.90
CA ILE A 46 -1.00 -5.31 -1.18
C ILE A 46 -1.90 -6.45 -1.60
N ILE A 47 -3.23 -6.22 -1.61
CA ILE A 47 -4.23 -7.21 -1.98
C ILE A 47 -4.02 -7.68 -3.42
N LEU A 48 -3.68 -6.76 -4.33
CA LEU A 48 -3.40 -7.12 -5.72
C LEU A 48 -2.11 -7.92 -5.87
N HIS A 49 -1.06 -7.63 -5.10
CA HIS A 49 0.22 -8.34 -5.23
C HIS A 49 0.22 -9.74 -4.59
N ALA A 50 -0.41 -9.90 -3.43
CA ALA A 50 -0.32 -11.13 -2.63
C ALA A 50 -0.71 -12.42 -3.40
N PRO A 51 -1.79 -12.47 -4.20
CA PRO A 51 -2.16 -13.66 -4.96
C PRO A 51 -1.08 -14.10 -5.96
N PHE A 52 -0.43 -13.15 -6.64
CA PHE A 52 0.59 -13.47 -7.65
C PHE A 52 1.90 -13.94 -7.02
N SER A 53 2.29 -13.33 -5.89
CA SER A 53 3.42 -13.80 -5.08
C SER A 53 3.18 -15.21 -4.55
N PHE A 54 2.02 -15.46 -3.96
CA PHE A 54 1.64 -16.79 -3.48
C PHE A 54 1.64 -17.82 -4.62
N LEU A 55 0.99 -17.51 -5.74
CA LEU A 55 0.92 -18.39 -6.91
C LEU A 55 2.31 -18.73 -7.46
N TYR A 56 3.20 -17.73 -7.55
CA TYR A 56 4.59 -17.94 -7.96
C TYR A 56 5.30 -18.93 -7.04
N HIS A 57 5.26 -18.70 -5.73
CA HIS A 57 5.93 -19.55 -4.75
C HIS A 57 5.33 -20.96 -4.67
N TRP A 58 4.00 -21.06 -4.69
CA TRP A 58 3.28 -22.32 -4.71
C TRP A 58 3.63 -23.15 -5.94
N HIS A 59 3.63 -22.54 -7.13
CA HIS A 59 4.00 -23.22 -8.37
C HIS A 59 5.45 -23.74 -8.32
N TYR A 60 6.36 -22.96 -7.73
CA TYR A 60 7.76 -23.35 -7.56
C TYR A 60 7.94 -24.50 -6.58
N ALA A 61 7.17 -24.51 -5.49
CA ALA A 61 7.21 -25.59 -4.51
C ALA A 61 6.64 -26.91 -5.06
N CYS A 62 5.59 -26.85 -5.88
CA CYS A 62 4.83 -28.04 -6.24
C CYS A 62 5.11 -28.62 -7.64
N LYS A 63 5.58 -27.81 -8.61
CA LYS A 63 5.58 -28.21 -10.03
C LYS A 63 6.94 -28.14 -10.73
N LEU A 64 7.85 -27.28 -10.26
CA LEU A 64 9.12 -27.05 -10.96
C LEU A 64 10.21 -28.03 -10.49
N ALA A 65 10.51 -29.02 -11.34
CA ALA A 65 11.61 -29.94 -11.11
C ALA A 65 12.96 -29.20 -11.02
N PRO A 66 13.96 -29.77 -10.31
CA PRO A 66 15.33 -29.27 -10.33
C PRO A 66 15.84 -29.11 -11.78
N GLY A 67 16.53 -28.01 -12.08
CA GLY A 67 17.13 -27.74 -13.40
C GLY A 67 16.29 -26.90 -14.38
N TYR A 68 15.01 -26.63 -14.10
CA TYR A 68 14.20 -25.75 -14.95
C TYR A 68 14.58 -24.26 -14.81
N ALA A 69 14.38 -23.49 -15.88
CA ALA A 69 14.69 -22.07 -15.95
C ALA A 69 13.79 -21.22 -15.03
N ARG A 70 14.23 -21.06 -13.77
CA ARG A 70 13.52 -20.34 -12.70
C ARG A 70 13.46 -18.81 -12.87
N ILE A 71 14.18 -18.23 -13.80
CA ILE A 71 14.20 -16.76 -13.98
C ILE A 71 13.13 -16.32 -14.97
N ASP A 72 12.91 -17.11 -16.01
CA ASP A 72 12.05 -16.74 -17.13
C ASP A 72 10.61 -17.22 -17.00
N HIS A 73 10.31 -17.98 -15.94
CA HIS A 73 8.97 -18.51 -15.70
C HIS A 73 7.91 -17.39 -15.62
N TRP A 74 6.77 -17.60 -16.28
CA TRP A 74 5.70 -16.59 -16.39
C TRP A 74 5.18 -16.13 -15.02
N SER A 75 5.03 -17.03 -14.05
CA SER A 75 4.52 -16.68 -12.72
C SER A 75 5.47 -15.75 -11.96
N ARG A 76 6.79 -15.91 -12.18
CA ARG A 76 7.80 -15.00 -11.61
C ARG A 76 7.73 -13.61 -12.24
N ARG A 77 7.56 -13.55 -13.56
CA ARG A 77 7.40 -12.29 -14.30
C ARG A 77 6.16 -11.54 -13.82
N LEU A 78 5.09 -12.28 -13.53
CA LEU A 78 3.85 -11.75 -12.98
C LEU A 78 4.04 -11.23 -11.56
N ASP A 79 4.63 -12.03 -10.65
CA ASP A 79 4.99 -11.60 -9.29
C ASP A 79 5.82 -10.30 -9.30
N HIS A 80 6.93 -10.27 -10.04
CA HIS A 80 7.75 -9.07 -10.20
C HIS A 80 7.00 -7.89 -10.82
N SER A 81 6.04 -8.12 -11.71
CA SER A 81 5.21 -7.04 -12.28
C SER A 81 4.30 -6.45 -11.21
N PHE A 82 3.73 -7.28 -10.35
CA PHE A 82 2.87 -6.82 -9.26
C PHE A 82 3.65 -6.14 -8.13
N ILE A 83 4.95 -6.40 -7.97
CA ILE A 83 5.84 -5.55 -7.14
C ILE A 83 5.86 -4.09 -7.63
N HIS A 84 5.79 -3.88 -8.95
CA HIS A 84 5.73 -2.52 -9.51
C HIS A 84 4.34 -1.88 -9.39
N VAL A 85 3.26 -2.69 -9.49
CA VAL A 85 1.89 -2.22 -9.22
C VAL A 85 1.76 -1.74 -7.78
N ILE A 86 2.14 -2.57 -6.80
CA ILE A 86 2.11 -2.18 -5.38
C ILE A 86 3.01 -0.96 -5.12
N SER A 87 4.18 -0.85 -5.78
CA SER A 87 5.05 0.32 -5.63
C SER A 87 4.40 1.62 -6.12
N ALA A 88 3.67 1.59 -7.23
CA ALA A 88 2.93 2.75 -7.72
C ALA A 88 1.81 3.15 -6.74
N CYS A 89 1.05 2.17 -6.24
CA CYS A 89 0.03 2.38 -5.21
C CYS A 89 0.62 2.96 -3.92
N MET A 90 1.74 2.41 -3.43
CA MET A 90 2.46 2.92 -2.27
C MET A 90 2.97 4.34 -2.50
N SER A 91 3.42 4.68 -3.71
CA SER A 91 3.87 6.04 -4.04
C SER A 91 2.74 7.07 -3.92
N TYR A 92 1.51 6.70 -4.31
CA TYR A 92 0.34 7.54 -4.02
C TYR A 92 0.03 7.55 -2.52
N GLY A 93 -0.03 6.37 -1.90
CA GLY A 93 -0.35 6.19 -0.50
C GLY A 93 0.55 6.98 0.45
N THR A 94 1.83 7.14 0.11
CA THR A 94 2.78 7.90 0.92
C THR A 94 2.90 9.36 0.50
N SER A 95 2.39 9.80 -0.65
CA SER A 95 2.51 11.21 -1.09
C SER A 95 1.21 11.99 -1.03
N GLY A 96 0.05 11.33 -1.22
CA GLY A 96 -1.25 11.97 -1.39
C GLY A 96 -1.36 12.82 -2.67
N SER A 97 -0.39 12.74 -3.59
CA SER A 97 -0.31 13.58 -4.79
C SER A 97 -0.59 12.76 -6.05
N TRP A 98 -1.57 13.22 -6.84
CA TRP A 98 -1.91 12.62 -8.13
C TRP A 98 -0.79 12.75 -9.16
N ASP A 99 -0.10 13.88 -9.21
CA ASP A 99 1.03 14.09 -10.12
C ASP A 99 2.18 13.14 -9.79
N TYR A 100 2.49 12.99 -8.49
CA TYR A 100 3.52 12.08 -8.03
C TYR A 100 3.16 10.62 -8.35
N PHE A 101 1.88 10.26 -8.17
CA PHE A 101 1.37 8.95 -8.55
C PHE A 101 1.51 8.70 -10.05
N LEU A 102 1.09 9.63 -10.90
CA LEU A 102 1.14 9.46 -12.35
C LEU A 102 2.57 9.30 -12.86
N ALA A 103 3.52 10.08 -12.32
CA ALA A 103 4.94 9.93 -12.64
C ALA A 103 5.47 8.53 -12.26
N ASN A 104 5.14 8.06 -11.06
CA ASN A 104 5.53 6.73 -10.60
C ASN A 104 4.81 5.60 -11.35
N LEU A 105 3.55 5.82 -11.75
CA LEU A 105 2.79 4.86 -12.55
C LEU A 105 3.44 4.66 -13.91
N MET A 106 3.85 5.73 -14.60
CA MET A 106 4.57 5.64 -15.88
C MET A 106 5.89 4.88 -15.74
N PHE A 107 6.68 5.19 -14.71
CA PHE A 107 7.93 4.48 -14.43
C PHE A 107 7.69 2.98 -14.15
N ASN A 108 6.73 2.65 -13.29
CA ASN A 108 6.42 1.26 -12.94
C ASN A 108 5.79 0.50 -14.13
N ALA A 109 5.03 1.16 -14.99
CA ALA A 109 4.51 0.57 -16.23
C ALA A 109 5.63 0.18 -17.21
N ASP A 110 6.66 1.02 -17.39
CA ASP A 110 7.86 0.64 -18.17
C ASP A 110 8.58 -0.55 -17.52
N CYS A 111 8.67 -0.59 -16.19
CA CYS A 111 9.28 -1.71 -15.47
C CYS A 111 8.51 -3.04 -15.68
N ILE A 112 7.18 -2.98 -15.65
CA ILE A 112 6.27 -4.11 -15.93
C ILE A 112 6.45 -4.58 -17.36
N TYR A 113 6.37 -3.68 -18.35
CA TYR A 113 6.60 -4.01 -19.75
C TYR A 113 7.91 -4.78 -19.98
N ARG A 114 8.97 -4.39 -19.26
CA ARG A 114 10.27 -5.05 -19.37
C ARG A 114 10.34 -6.44 -18.75
N GLN A 115 9.42 -6.83 -17.86
CA GLN A 115 9.30 -8.22 -17.39
C GLN A 115 8.85 -9.15 -18.52
N PHE A 116 8.16 -8.63 -19.53
CA PHE A 116 7.61 -9.42 -20.63
C PHE A 116 8.50 -9.41 -21.88
N LYS A 117 9.68 -8.80 -21.83
CA LYS A 117 10.68 -8.90 -22.91
C LYS A 117 11.27 -10.33 -22.98
N PRO A 118 11.74 -10.78 -24.16
CA PRO A 118 12.32 -12.12 -24.32
C PRO A 118 13.42 -12.46 -23.32
N ARG A 119 14.24 -11.46 -22.93
CA ARG A 119 15.30 -11.61 -21.93
C ARG A 119 15.08 -10.68 -20.75
N VAL A 120 14.90 -11.25 -19.56
CA VAL A 120 14.89 -10.49 -18.30
C VAL A 120 16.32 -10.30 -17.81
N ARG A 121 16.66 -9.08 -17.36
CA ARG A 121 17.97 -8.75 -16.78
C ARG A 121 17.85 -8.61 -15.26
N PRO A 122 18.18 -9.64 -14.45
CA PRO A 122 17.91 -9.63 -13.01
C PRO A 122 18.56 -8.47 -12.26
N ARG A 123 19.79 -8.09 -12.61
CA ARG A 123 20.50 -6.95 -11.99
C ARG A 123 19.75 -5.64 -12.19
N MET A 124 19.31 -5.38 -13.43
CA MET A 124 18.52 -4.17 -13.74
C MET A 124 17.16 -4.19 -13.05
N ASN A 125 16.56 -5.37 -12.89
CA ASN A 125 15.30 -5.51 -12.16
C ASN A 125 15.45 -5.12 -10.69
N LYS A 126 16.52 -5.59 -10.02
CA LYS A 126 16.83 -5.22 -8.63
C LYS A 126 16.99 -3.71 -8.47
N ILE A 127 17.70 -3.07 -9.40
CA ILE A 127 17.88 -1.60 -9.40
C ILE A 127 16.52 -0.88 -9.53
N ARG A 128 15.63 -1.34 -10.41
CA ARG A 128 14.29 -0.74 -10.58
C ARG A 128 13.42 -0.90 -9.35
N ILE A 129 13.46 -2.06 -8.70
CA ILE A 129 12.75 -2.28 -7.44
C ILE A 129 13.31 -1.33 -6.38
N LEU A 130 14.63 -1.18 -6.27
CA LEU A 130 15.25 -0.23 -5.34
C LEU A 130 14.82 1.22 -5.62
N ILE A 131 14.79 1.65 -6.89
CA ILE A 131 14.29 2.97 -7.27
C ILE A 131 12.82 3.14 -6.87
N SER A 132 12.00 2.10 -7.04
CA SER A 132 10.58 2.13 -6.64
C SER A 132 10.42 2.26 -5.12
N ILE A 133 11.25 1.56 -4.34
CA ILE A 133 11.30 1.66 -2.87
C ILE A 133 11.69 3.07 -2.43
N ILE A 134 12.74 3.63 -3.05
CA ILE A 134 13.17 5.00 -2.78
C ILE A 134 12.03 5.98 -3.13
N ALA A 135 11.37 5.81 -4.27
CA ALA A 135 10.31 6.70 -4.70
C ALA A 135 9.14 6.74 -3.70
N TYR A 136 8.61 5.60 -3.24
CA TYR A 136 7.52 5.64 -2.27
C TYR A 136 7.97 6.03 -0.84
N THR A 137 9.27 6.00 -0.51
CA THR A 137 9.76 6.43 0.82
C THR A 137 10.22 7.88 0.89
N ILE A 138 10.63 8.49 -0.22
CA ILE A 138 11.04 9.91 -0.28
C ILE A 138 9.97 10.85 0.30
N PRO A 139 8.67 10.72 -0.02
CA PRO A 139 7.63 11.58 0.55
C PRO A 139 7.59 11.56 2.08
N ILE A 140 7.80 10.39 2.70
CA ILE A 140 7.85 10.23 4.16
C ILE A 140 9.01 11.05 4.75
N LEU A 141 10.19 10.92 4.15
CA LEU A 141 11.37 11.69 4.55
C LEU A 141 11.16 13.20 4.38
N ARG A 142 10.58 13.63 3.25
CA ARG A 142 10.34 15.06 2.96
C ARG A 142 9.35 15.71 3.92
N ARG A 143 8.43 14.95 4.51
CA ARG A 143 7.52 15.44 5.57
C ARG A 143 8.16 15.50 6.96
N GLY A 144 9.41 15.05 7.11
CA GLY A 144 10.08 15.03 8.40
C GLY A 144 9.68 13.87 9.31
N GLU A 145 8.99 12.85 8.79
CA GLU A 145 8.62 11.64 9.53
C GLU A 145 9.82 10.69 9.67
N THR A 146 10.89 11.16 10.31
CA THR A 146 12.21 10.50 10.34
C THR A 146 12.18 9.15 11.05
N VAL A 147 11.43 9.03 12.14
CA VAL A 147 11.28 7.76 12.89
C VAL A 147 10.69 6.69 11.97
N LEU A 148 9.54 6.98 11.34
CA LEU A 148 8.86 6.06 10.44
C LEU A 148 9.71 5.68 9.22
N PHE A 149 10.45 6.65 8.67
CA PHE A 149 11.41 6.41 7.60
C PHE A 149 12.51 5.44 8.04
N CYS A 150 13.12 5.65 9.22
CA CYS A 150 14.15 4.79 9.77
C CYS A 150 13.65 3.36 10.05
N GLU A 151 12.44 3.21 10.59
CA GLU A 151 11.80 1.91 10.82
C GLU A 151 11.61 1.13 9.51
N LEU A 152 11.07 1.80 8.48
CA LEU A 152 10.92 1.22 7.15
C LEU A 152 12.26 0.81 6.53
N TRP A 153 13.27 1.68 6.61
CA TRP A 153 14.59 1.37 6.06
C TRP A 153 15.34 0.30 6.85
N ALA A 154 15.12 0.17 8.17
CA ALA A 154 15.61 -0.96 8.95
C ALA A 154 15.00 -2.28 8.45
N ILE A 155 13.69 -2.31 8.20
CA ILE A 155 12.99 -3.46 7.60
C ILE A 155 13.58 -3.77 6.22
N PHE A 156 13.73 -2.77 5.35
CA PHE A 156 14.27 -2.99 4.00
C PHE A 156 15.74 -3.42 3.99
N ALA A 157 16.56 -2.91 4.92
CA ALA A 157 17.94 -3.34 5.08
C ALA A 157 18.03 -4.79 5.52
N LEU A 158 17.22 -5.20 6.51
CA LEU A 158 17.13 -6.59 6.97
C LEU A 158 16.66 -7.52 5.85
N CYS A 159 15.62 -7.10 5.11
CA CYS A 159 15.14 -7.81 3.92
C CYS A 159 16.22 -7.96 2.84
N GLY A 160 16.96 -6.88 2.56
CA GLY A 160 18.08 -6.88 1.63
C GLY A 160 19.19 -7.83 2.07
N TRP A 161 19.51 -7.88 3.37
CA TRP A 161 20.48 -8.82 3.94
C TRP A 161 20.03 -10.28 3.81
N LEU A 162 18.77 -10.59 4.15
CA LEU A 162 18.19 -11.93 3.98
C LEU A 162 18.30 -12.42 2.54
N PHE A 163 18.01 -11.56 1.56
CA PHE A 163 18.12 -11.87 0.14
C PHE A 163 19.53 -11.90 -0.43
N ALA A 164 20.45 -11.10 0.11
CA ALA A 164 21.81 -10.99 -0.40
C ALA A 164 22.70 -12.11 0.12
N LYS A 165 22.52 -12.51 1.38
CA LYS A 165 23.40 -13.46 2.08
C LYS A 165 22.81 -14.85 2.27
N TYR A 166 21.49 -15.00 2.18
CA TYR A 166 20.81 -16.27 2.50
C TYR A 166 21.27 -16.89 3.84
N PRO A 167 21.26 -16.14 4.95
CA PRO A 167 21.84 -16.57 6.22
C PRO A 167 21.14 -17.79 6.86
N ILE A 168 19.95 -18.15 6.38
CA ILE A 168 19.13 -19.29 6.83
C ILE A 168 18.93 -20.28 5.66
N GLY A 169 19.83 -20.27 4.69
CA GLY A 169 19.76 -21.12 3.50
C GLY A 169 18.46 -20.91 2.71
N GLY A 170 17.82 -22.01 2.30
CA GLY A 170 16.59 -21.97 1.50
C GLY A 170 15.42 -21.22 2.16
N TYR A 171 15.42 -21.07 3.49
CA TYR A 171 14.36 -20.39 4.25
C TYR A 171 14.51 -18.87 4.28
N SER A 172 15.64 -18.31 3.85
CA SER A 172 15.84 -16.86 3.89
C SER A 172 14.82 -16.07 3.08
N HIS A 173 14.30 -16.66 1.99
CA HIS A 173 13.22 -16.04 1.20
C HIS A 173 11.89 -16.02 1.98
N SER A 174 11.56 -17.10 2.69
CA SER A 174 10.37 -17.14 3.55
C SER A 174 10.48 -16.17 4.72
N ALA A 175 11.66 -16.09 5.35
CA ALA A 175 11.95 -15.11 6.39
C ALA A 175 11.84 -13.66 5.87
N PHE A 176 12.27 -13.41 4.62
CA PHE A 176 12.06 -12.11 3.97
C PHE A 176 10.58 -11.74 3.92
N HIS A 177 9.69 -12.67 3.52
CA HIS A 177 8.25 -12.41 3.44
C HIS A 177 7.64 -12.11 4.82
N ALA A 178 8.08 -12.81 5.87
CA ALA A 178 7.63 -12.53 7.23
C ALA A 178 8.06 -11.13 7.71
N VAL A 179 9.29 -10.72 7.41
CA VAL A 179 9.81 -9.40 7.80
C VAL A 179 9.17 -8.28 6.98
N ILE A 180 9.05 -8.44 5.65
CA ILE A 180 8.49 -7.39 4.78
C ILE A 180 6.99 -7.18 5.04
N ALA A 181 6.28 -8.17 5.59
CA ALA A 181 4.88 -8.04 6.02
C ALA A 181 4.69 -7.00 7.16
N LEU A 182 5.77 -6.55 7.81
CA LEU A 182 5.76 -5.47 8.78
C LEU A 182 5.80 -4.07 8.15
N ALA A 183 6.15 -3.95 6.86
CA ALA A 183 6.19 -2.65 6.17
C ALA A 183 4.80 -2.07 5.85
N PRO A 184 3.80 -2.87 5.40
CA PRO A 184 2.45 -2.36 5.12
C PRO A 184 1.79 -1.53 6.22
N PRO A 185 1.75 -1.94 7.50
CA PRO A 185 1.15 -1.12 8.55
C PRO A 185 1.83 0.24 8.71
N LEU A 186 3.17 0.29 8.62
CA LEU A 186 3.94 1.54 8.68
C LEU A 186 3.63 2.46 7.49
N LEU A 187 3.45 1.90 6.29
CA LEU A 187 3.07 2.67 5.11
C LEU A 187 1.63 3.20 5.21
N MET A 188 0.71 2.42 5.79
CA MET A 188 -0.65 2.89 6.09
C MET A 188 -0.66 3.98 7.17
N GLN A 189 0.20 3.87 8.19
CA GLN A 189 0.40 4.92 9.18
C GLN A 189 0.91 6.21 8.52
N ALA A 190 1.90 6.13 7.62
CA ALA A 190 2.38 7.27 6.85
C ALA A 190 1.25 7.93 6.04
N ALA A 191 0.36 7.11 5.46
CA ALA A 191 -0.78 7.58 4.68
C ALA A 191 -1.80 8.33 5.54
N CYS A 192 -2.01 7.94 6.80
CA CYS A 192 -2.89 8.64 7.74
C CYS A 192 -2.38 10.06 8.10
N HIS A 193 -1.08 10.31 8.05
CA HIS A 193 -0.50 11.63 8.36
C HIS A 193 -0.63 12.65 7.21
N LEU A 194 -1.09 12.23 6.03
CA LEU A 194 -1.23 13.11 4.87
C LEU A 194 -2.35 14.14 5.05
N LEU A 195 -2.15 15.35 4.50
CA LEU A 195 -3.22 16.34 4.39
C LEU A 195 -4.44 15.80 3.64
N ALA A 196 -4.20 15.02 2.57
CA ALA A 196 -5.23 14.35 1.78
C ALA A 196 -6.06 13.33 2.58
N SER A 197 -5.61 12.94 3.78
CA SER A 197 -6.32 12.01 4.66
C SER A 197 -7.11 12.69 5.77
N LYS A 198 -6.85 13.97 6.05
CA LYS A 198 -7.41 14.67 7.23
C LYS A 198 -8.93 14.76 7.22
N GLU A 199 -9.51 15.14 6.09
CA GLU A 199 -10.97 15.31 5.96
C GLU A 199 -11.70 13.99 6.25
N GLN A 200 -11.27 12.89 5.61
CA GLN A 200 -11.90 11.59 5.80
C GLN A 200 -11.74 11.06 7.23
N ILE A 201 -10.61 11.32 7.89
CA ILE A 201 -10.40 10.98 9.30
C ILE A 201 -11.35 11.76 10.21
N GLN A 202 -11.58 13.05 9.92
CA GLN A 202 -12.54 13.87 10.68
C GLN A 202 -13.98 13.39 10.49
N VAL A 203 -14.36 12.98 9.26
CA VAL A 203 -15.65 12.33 8.99
C VAL A 203 -15.78 11.04 9.82
N ALA A 204 -14.77 10.16 9.77
CA ALA A 204 -14.78 8.92 10.55
C ALA A 204 -14.92 9.16 12.06
N ALA A 205 -14.22 10.16 12.61
CA ALA A 205 -14.29 10.52 14.02
C ALA A 205 -15.68 11.04 14.42
N ARG A 206 -16.30 11.89 13.60
CA ARG A 206 -17.67 12.39 13.84
C ARG A 206 -18.69 11.24 13.81
N CYS A 207 -18.65 10.40 12.79
CA CYS A 207 -19.55 9.26 12.66
C CYS A 207 -19.41 8.27 13.82
N ALA A 208 -18.20 8.07 14.34
CA ALA A 208 -17.96 7.23 15.52
C ALA A 208 -18.62 7.81 16.79
N VAL A 209 -18.59 9.13 16.97
CA VAL A 209 -19.28 9.79 18.10
C VAL A 209 -20.79 9.67 17.97
N LEU A 210 -21.34 9.80 16.77
CA LEU A 210 -22.78 9.63 16.52
C LEU A 210 -23.25 8.19 16.73
N ALA A 211 -22.45 7.20 16.38
CA ALA A 211 -22.79 5.79 16.57
C ALA A 211 -22.72 5.29 18.02
N GLY A 212 -21.97 6.00 18.89
CA GLY A 212 -21.84 5.68 20.32
C GLY A 212 -22.73 6.52 21.24
N LYS A 213 -23.50 7.46 20.69
CA LYS A 213 -24.57 8.20 21.36
C LYS A 213 -25.91 7.55 21.05
#